data_AF-A0A6B4NSP6-F1
#
_entry.id   AF-A0A6B4NSP6-F1
#
_cell.length_a   1.000
_cell.length_b   1.000
_cell.length_c   1.000
_cell.angle_alpha   90.00
_cell.angle_beta   90.00
_cell.angle_gamma   90.00
#
_symmetry.space_group_name_H-M   'P 1'
#
loop_
_entity.id
_entity.type
_entity.pdbx_description
1 polymer ?
#
loop_
_entity_poly.entity_id
_entity_poly.type
_entity_poly.pdbx_seq_one_letter_code
_entity_poly.pdbx_strand_id
1 'polypeptide(L)'
;MNYLKKKELKDFYSYSNLAYLFTRTNLKFDEIGISLDTIRSNKTIKWKYIKDFYIVDKNVIIRSFSDYDILIPASAINSTEDLENLIKIFKEYTSKYPQYSYPKDIEFI
;
A
#
# COMPACT_ATOMS: atom_id res chain seq x y z
N MET A 1 -39.43 26.97 -12.26
CA MET A 1 -39.56 26.01 -11.14
C MET A 1 -38.87 24.71 -11.54
N ASN A 2 -37.56 24.60 -11.31
CA ASN A 2 -36.72 23.48 -11.80
C ASN A 2 -36.11 22.74 -10.60
N TYR A 3 -36.98 22.20 -9.73
CA TYR A 3 -36.58 21.59 -8.45
C TYR A 3 -36.35 20.07 -8.50
N LEU A 4 -36.52 19.42 -9.66
CA LEU A 4 -36.47 17.95 -9.75
C LEU A 4 -35.14 17.35 -10.22
N LYS A 5 -34.12 18.15 -10.57
CA LYS A 5 -32.83 17.62 -11.08
C LYS A 5 -31.68 17.55 -10.06
N LYS A 6 -31.91 17.85 -8.78
CA LYS A 6 -30.85 17.87 -7.74
C LYS A 6 -30.92 16.72 -6.74
N LYS A 7 -31.99 15.92 -6.75
CA LYS A 7 -32.18 14.83 -5.77
C LYS A 7 -31.59 13.50 -6.23
N GLU A 8 -31.63 13.19 -7.52
CA GLU A 8 -31.17 11.89 -8.05
C GLU A 8 -29.64 11.74 -8.09
N LEU A 9 -28.89 12.84 -8.03
CA LEU A 9 -27.42 12.79 -7.96
C LEU A 9 -26.86 12.65 -6.53
N LYS A 10 -27.70 12.73 -5.50
CA LYS A 10 -27.24 12.58 -4.10
C LYS A 10 -27.08 11.12 -3.67
N ASP A 11 -27.79 10.19 -4.32
CA ASP A 11 -27.83 8.79 -3.84
C ASP A 11 -26.72 7.91 -4.42
N PHE A 12 -26.07 8.33 -5.52
CA PHE A 12 -24.92 7.62 -6.09
C PHE A 12 -23.66 7.67 -5.22
N TYR A 13 -23.59 8.65 -4.31
CA TYR A 13 -22.50 8.81 -3.33
C TYR A 13 -22.92 8.37 -1.93
N SER A 14 -23.86 7.44 -1.81
CA SER A 14 -24.05 6.73 -0.55
C SER A 14 -22.76 5.97 -0.23
N TYR A 15 -22.19 6.23 0.95
CA TYR A 15 -20.97 5.59 1.49
C TYR A 15 -21.00 4.05 1.40
N SER A 16 -22.17 3.45 1.23
CA SER A 16 -22.39 2.02 0.97
C SER A 16 -21.73 1.49 -0.31
N ASN A 17 -21.39 2.33 -1.30
CA ASN A 17 -20.74 1.89 -2.53
C ASN A 17 -19.19 1.97 -2.50
N LEU A 18 -18.58 2.44 -1.40
CA LEU A 18 -17.12 2.47 -1.25
C LEU A 18 -16.49 1.07 -1.25
N ALA A 19 -17.30 0.01 -1.03
CA ALA A 19 -16.86 -1.38 -1.15
C ALA A 19 -16.32 -1.72 -2.56
N TYR A 20 -16.72 -0.98 -3.60
CA TYR A 20 -16.16 -1.13 -4.94
C TYR A 20 -14.81 -0.44 -5.13
N LEU A 21 -14.45 0.52 -4.28
CA LEU A 21 -13.17 1.23 -4.37
C LEU A 21 -12.04 0.48 -3.65
N PHE A 22 -12.38 -0.40 -2.70
CA PHE A 22 -11.40 -1.16 -1.92
C PHE A 22 -11.70 -2.65 -2.02
N THR A 23 -10.85 -3.38 -2.75
CA THR A 23 -10.93 -4.85 -2.79
C THR A 23 -10.24 -5.41 -1.56
N ARG A 24 -10.93 -6.29 -0.82
CA ARG A 24 -10.31 -7.05 0.27
C ARG A 24 -9.10 -7.78 -0.29
N THR A 25 -7.94 -7.47 0.27
CA THR A 25 -6.65 -8.00 -0.17
C THR A 25 -6.04 -8.74 1.00
N ASN A 26 -5.72 -10.01 0.81
CA ASN A 26 -4.94 -10.78 1.76
C ASN A 26 -3.46 -10.50 1.47
N LEU A 27 -2.74 -10.09 2.50
CA LEU A 27 -1.31 -9.85 2.43
C LEU A 27 -0.58 -11.04 3.03
N LYS A 28 0.37 -11.59 2.27
CA LYS A 28 1.31 -12.58 2.77
C LYS A 28 2.73 -12.05 2.58
N PHE A 29 3.50 -12.05 3.65
CA PHE A 29 4.91 -11.68 3.66
C PHE A 29 5.74 -12.96 3.72
N ASP A 30 6.66 -13.12 2.77
CA ASP A 30 7.59 -14.25 2.72
C ASP A 30 8.98 -13.79 2.25
N GLU A 31 9.89 -14.74 2.06
CA GLU A 31 11.26 -14.47 1.60
C GLU A 31 11.33 -13.86 0.19
N ILE A 32 10.31 -14.05 -0.65
CA ILE A 32 10.29 -13.57 -2.04
C ILE A 32 9.80 -12.12 -2.07
N GLY A 33 8.79 -11.79 -1.25
CA GLY A 33 8.20 -10.47 -1.23
C GLY A 33 6.88 -10.37 -0.48
N ILE A 34 6.06 -9.43 -0.94
CA ILE A 34 4.71 -9.19 -0.46
C ILE A 34 3.73 -9.72 -1.52
N SER A 35 3.03 -10.79 -1.19
CA SER A 35 1.97 -11.33 -2.05
C SER A 35 0.65 -10.65 -1.72
N LEU A 36 0.04 -10.09 -2.77
CA LEU A 36 -1.25 -9.43 -2.82
C LEU A 36 -2.25 -10.42 -3.43
N ASP A 37 -3.03 -11.06 -2.59
CA ASP A 37 -4.07 -11.97 -3.04
C ASP A 37 -5.44 -11.31 -2.94
N THR A 38 -6.08 -11.14 -4.09
CA THR A 38 -7.42 -10.57 -4.23
C THR A 38 -8.28 -11.55 -5.02
N ILE A 39 -9.60 -11.38 -4.94
CA ILE A 39 -10.56 -12.18 -5.73
C ILE A 39 -10.26 -12.12 -7.24
N ARG A 40 -9.60 -11.05 -7.72
CA ARG A 40 -9.35 -10.81 -9.15
C ARG A 40 -7.94 -11.14 -9.62
N SER A 41 -6.96 -11.15 -8.71
CA SER A 41 -5.56 -11.34 -9.07
C SER A 41 -4.72 -11.72 -7.86
N ASN A 42 -3.73 -12.57 -8.11
CA ASN A 42 -2.62 -12.80 -7.21
C ASN A 42 -1.34 -12.20 -7.83
N LYS A 43 -0.70 -11.28 -7.11
CA LYS A 43 0.54 -10.62 -7.53
C LYS A 43 1.54 -10.60 -6.39
N THR A 44 2.83 -10.76 -6.68
CA THR A 44 3.89 -10.65 -5.67
C THR A 44 4.79 -9.46 -5.98
N ILE A 45 4.87 -8.51 -5.05
CA ILE A 45 5.84 -7.41 -5.07
C ILE A 45 7.12 -7.91 -4.42
N LYS A 46 8.18 -8.12 -5.21
CA LYS A 46 9.48 -8.57 -4.67
C LYS A 46 10.09 -7.49 -3.77
N TRP A 47 10.81 -7.90 -2.74
CA TRP A 47 11.46 -6.97 -1.79
C TRP A 47 12.35 -5.92 -2.46
N LYS A 48 13.06 -6.29 -3.53
CA LYS A 48 13.91 -5.36 -4.32
C LYS A 48 13.16 -4.20 -4.99
N TYR A 49 11.83 -4.27 -5.08
CA TYR A 49 10.99 -3.22 -5.64
C TYR A 49 10.30 -2.39 -4.57
N ILE A 50 10.47 -2.73 -3.28
CA ILE A 50 9.99 -1.89 -2.19
C ILE A 50 10.90 -0.67 -2.08
N LYS A 51 10.29 0.51 -2.11
CA LYS A 51 10.97 1.79 -2.08
C LYS A 51 11.02 2.35 -0.68
N ASP A 52 9.86 2.43 -0.02
CA ASP A 52 9.73 3.04 1.30
C ASP A 52 8.69 2.33 2.15
N PHE A 53 8.87 2.45 3.46
CA PHE A 53 7.96 1.95 4.49
C PHE A 53 7.70 3.07 5.49
N TYR A 54 6.44 3.49 5.63
CA TYR A 54 6.03 4.54 6.56
C TYR A 54 4.95 4.06 7.51
N ILE A 55 4.96 4.61 8.72
CA ILE A 55 3.90 4.47 9.71
C ILE A 55 3.41 5.87 10.06
N VAL A 56 2.13 6.14 9.83
CA VAL A 56 1.47 7.41 10.16
C VAL A 56 0.14 7.11 10.84
N ASP A 57 -0.02 7.54 12.10
CA ASP A 57 -1.23 7.28 12.89
C ASP A 57 -1.66 5.80 12.89
N LYS A 58 -0.68 4.89 13.07
CA LYS A 58 -0.84 3.42 13.00
C LYS A 58 -1.26 2.87 11.63
N ASN A 59 -1.36 3.68 10.59
CA ASN A 59 -1.51 3.21 9.23
C ASN A 59 -0.12 2.88 8.67
N VAL A 60 -0.02 1.78 7.94
CA VAL A 60 1.23 1.37 7.27
C VAL A 60 1.11 1.66 5.78
N ILE A 61 2.09 2.38 5.25
CA ILE A 61 2.19 2.72 3.84
C ILE A 61 3.48 2.10 3.29
N ILE A 62 3.33 1.26 2.28
CA ILE A 62 4.46 0.62 1.59
C ILE A 62 4.46 1.13 0.16
N ARG A 63 5.50 1.88 -0.19
CA ARG A 63 5.69 2.36 -1.56
C ARG A 63 6.54 1.38 -2.34
N SER A 64 6.21 1.16 -3.60
CA SER A 64 7.02 0.34 -4.50
C SER A 64 7.40 1.07 -5.77
N PHE A 65 8.45 0.60 -6.45
CA PHE A 65 8.77 0.98 -7.83
C PHE A 65 7.89 0.24 -8.85
N SER A 66 6.99 -0.62 -8.40
CA SER A 66 6.02 -1.32 -9.24
C SER A 66 4.71 -0.53 -9.32
N ASP A 67 3.74 -1.05 -10.06
CA ASP A 67 2.46 -0.38 -10.32
C ASP A 67 1.53 -0.23 -9.08
N TYR A 68 1.97 -0.65 -7.90
CA TYR A 68 1.12 -0.73 -6.70
C TYR A 68 1.83 -0.20 -5.45
N ASP A 69 1.20 0.79 -4.82
CA ASP A 69 1.46 1.12 -3.42
C ASP A 69 0.46 0.37 -2.53
N ILE A 70 0.90 -0.03 -1.34
CA ILE A 70 0.06 -0.76 -0.37
C ILE A 70 -0.24 0.16 0.80
N LEU A 71 -1.53 0.30 1.10
CA LEU A 71 -2.03 0.91 2.32
C LEU A 71 -2.64 -0.18 3.21
N ILE A 72 -2.08 -0.36 4.41
CA ILE A 72 -2.67 -1.17 5.46
C ILE A 72 -3.28 -0.20 6.48
N PRO A 73 -4.61 -0.07 6.53
CA PRO A 73 -5.25 0.86 7.45
C PRO A 73 -5.06 0.41 8.90
N ALA A 74 -5.01 1.35 9.83
CA ALA A 74 -4.86 1.07 11.27
C ALA A 74 -5.95 0.10 11.79
N SER A 75 -7.15 0.12 11.20
CA SER A 75 -8.24 -0.79 11.53
C SER A 75 -7.95 -2.26 11.20
N ALA A 76 -6.97 -2.54 10.36
CA ALA A 76 -6.53 -3.90 10.02
C ALA A 76 -5.39 -4.40 10.93
N ILE A 77 -4.86 -3.54 11.81
CA ILE A 77 -3.79 -3.87 12.75
C ILE A 77 -4.41 -4.12 14.11
N ASN A 78 -4.49 -5.39 14.51
CA ASN A 78 -5.22 -5.80 15.71
C ASN A 78 -4.45 -5.47 17.00
N SER A 79 -3.13 -5.41 16.93
CA SER A 79 -2.27 -5.19 18.09
C SER A 79 -0.98 -4.43 17.75
N THR A 80 -0.34 -3.86 18.78
CA THR A 80 1.00 -3.28 18.64
C THR A 80 2.03 -4.34 18.25
N GLU A 81 1.85 -5.58 18.71
CA GLU A 81 2.73 -6.71 18.37
C GLU A 81 2.68 -7.03 16.86
N ASP A 82 1.50 -6.97 16.23
CA ASP A 82 1.38 -7.13 14.78
C ASP A 82 2.19 -6.07 14.02
N LEU A 83 2.15 -4.82 14.49
CA LEU A 83 2.91 -3.73 13.91
C LEU A 83 4.42 -3.93 14.09
N GLU A 84 4.86 -4.35 15.27
CA GLU A 84 6.26 -4.64 15.56
C GLU A 84 6.80 -5.81 14.72
N ASN A 85 6.01 -6.88 14.59
CA ASN A 85 6.33 -8.02 13.73
C ASN A 85 6.46 -7.58 12.27
N LEU A 86 5.55 -6.72 11.80
CA LEU A 86 5.62 -6.18 10.44
C LEU A 86 6.86 -5.31 10.26
N ILE A 87 7.19 -4.42 11.20
CA ILE A 87 8.45 -3.65 11.19
C ILE A 87 9.66 -4.58 11.14
N LYS A 88 9.66 -5.68 11.90
CA LYS A 88 10.76 -6.65 11.95
C LYS A 88 10.95 -7.34 10.59
N ILE A 89 9.86 -7.82 9.98
CA ILE A 89 9.87 -8.41 8.63
C ILE A 89 10.47 -7.44 7.62
N PHE A 90 10.07 -6.17 7.65
CA PHE A 90 10.65 -5.17 6.76
C PHE A 90 12.13 -4.96 7.07
N LYS A 91 12.54 -4.80 8.33
CA LYS A 91 13.98 -4.67 8.68
C LYS A 91 14.81 -5.87 8.23
N GLU A 92 14.24 -7.07 8.25
CA GLU A 92 14.91 -8.32 7.88
C GLU A 92 15.04 -8.47 6.35
N TYR A 93 13.95 -8.24 5.61
CA TYR A 93 13.90 -8.51 4.17
C TYR A 93 14.14 -7.28 3.29
N THR A 94 13.79 -6.07 3.74
CA THR A 94 14.20 -4.83 3.06
C THR A 94 15.63 -4.48 3.44
N SER A 95 16.58 -5.25 2.93
CA SER A 95 18.00 -4.95 3.06
C SER A 95 18.43 -3.80 2.13
N LYS A 96 18.77 -2.66 2.73
CA LYS A 96 19.72 -1.59 2.31
C LYS A 96 19.68 -1.00 0.88
N TYR A 97 18.65 -1.21 0.07
CA TYR A 97 18.60 -0.67 -1.30
C TYR A 97 17.32 0.13 -1.53
N PRO A 98 17.42 1.29 -2.20
CA PRO A 98 18.16 1.43 -3.44
C PRO A 98 19.59 1.99 -3.25
N GLN A 99 20.63 1.27 -3.71
CA GLN A 99 21.82 1.94 -4.27
C GLN A 99 21.48 2.52 -5.65
N TYR A 100 20.41 3.29 -5.75
CA TYR A 100 20.45 4.45 -6.63
C TYR A 100 20.91 5.61 -5.76
N SER A 101 22.17 5.52 -5.28
CA SER A 101 22.94 6.74 -5.18
C SER A 101 22.90 7.36 -6.57
N TYR A 102 22.40 8.59 -6.68
CA TYR A 102 22.68 9.45 -7.83
C TYR A 102 24.17 9.27 -8.18
N PRO A 103 24.56 9.09 -9.46
CA PRO A 103 25.97 8.98 -9.80
C PRO A 103 26.70 10.14 -9.12
N LYS A 104 27.63 9.82 -8.22
CA LYS A 104 28.31 10.83 -7.40
C LYS A 104 29.16 11.78 -8.25
N ASP A 105 29.30 11.48 -9.53
CA ASP A 105 30.19 12.18 -10.45
C ASP A 105 29.45 12.47 -11.79
N ILE A 106 28.45 13.35 -11.77
CA ILE A 106 28.21 14.16 -12.98
C ILE A 106 29.02 15.43 -12.78
N GLU A 107 30.31 15.35 -13.06
CA GLU A 107 31.10 16.54 -13.35
C GLU A 107 30.59 17.10 -14.68
N PHE A 108 30.01 18.29 -14.63
CA PHE A 108 29.80 19.07 -15.85
C PHE A 108 31.19 19.53 -16.33
N ILE A 109 31.63 18.99 -17.47
CA ILE A 109 32.75 19.51 -18.25
C ILE A 109 32.31 20.81 -18.94
#